data_AF-A0A819BHM8-F1
#
_entry.id   AF-A0A819BHM8-F1
#
_cell.length_a   1.000
_cell.length_b   1.000
_cell.length_c   1.000
_cell.angle_alpha   90.00
_cell.angle_beta   90.00
_cell.angle_gamma   90.00
#
_symmetry.space_group_name_H-M   'P 1'
#
loop_
_entity.id
_entity.type
_entity.pdbx_description
1 polymer ?
#
loop_
_entity_poly.entity_id
_entity_poly.type
_entity_poly.pdbx_seq_one_letter_code
_entity_poly.pdbx_strand_id
1 'polypeptide(L)'
;MSDLRKRRNEDQSSNLIEKESKHPKISRYKIFLQYPFIIGAIIFSIISLFIIINSLKSYFINDYLSDEKYYPSEIYNLFRKYDRDDNNYLSIDEFEALAFYFNNKKFSTDYIQPILNSDQVLTINAFFEPLNFTTLSQNARYSYFINLDEVQSLKLWKQPFVPRLNFAARHFQSFLPKTIEIGKPYWIIQSKQQHRFEHLSSNRYYPPDISNEHIIFHRLLSMFHSRPFILSRFPPQGTVAVVRARHGAFLDIYFRMHAEFQLNTPPYHPFWYTPAQFQGRLIIRDDASEITYFNMYVPNEKRLNVDMEWFVDRGGPSASMEVDIGHMSQMELRSAAPSIKVNETGMTPEHFISTMNDKLYENLLKSFSWMGENILNEKEVFDLLERKFYPFKEIPYYEYRQAFQKAEETNKLIHTIVLWGALDDQSC
;
A
#
# COMPACT_ATOMS: atom_id res chain seq x y z
N MET A 1 85.72 -65.18 46.45
CA MET A 1 86.91 -64.93 45.61
C MET A 1 86.85 -63.46 45.18
N SER A 2 87.80 -62.57 45.48
CA SER A 2 89.27 -62.60 45.35
C SER A 2 89.75 -62.51 43.88
N ASP A 3 90.66 -61.62 43.47
CA ASP A 3 91.22 -60.42 44.14
C ASP A 3 92.03 -59.56 43.13
N LEU A 4 92.40 -58.32 43.52
CA LEU A 4 93.62 -57.57 43.13
C LEU A 4 93.91 -57.11 41.67
N ARG A 5 94.76 -56.06 41.61
CA ARG A 5 95.52 -55.46 40.46
C ARG A 5 94.69 -54.56 39.52
N LYS A 6 94.94 -53.25 39.37
CA LYS A 6 96.03 -52.30 39.79
C LYS A 6 97.39 -52.44 39.10
N ARG A 7 97.58 -51.63 38.05
CA ARG A 7 98.80 -50.98 37.45
C ARG A 7 98.22 -49.93 36.47
N ARG A 8 98.51 -48.62 36.45
CA ARG A 8 99.61 -47.75 36.92
C ARG A 8 100.88 -47.79 36.06
N ASN A 9 101.05 -46.75 35.24
CA ASN A 9 102.12 -45.73 35.20
C ASN A 9 101.79 -44.78 34.00
N GLU A 10 102.02 -43.45 33.97
CA GLU A 10 103.24 -42.66 34.29
C GLU A 10 104.34 -43.02 33.24
N ASP A 11 105.02 -42.15 32.49
CA ASP A 11 105.35 -40.71 32.45
C ASP A 11 105.59 -40.30 30.95
N GLN A 12 105.82 -39.08 30.41
CA GLN A 12 105.76 -37.63 30.71
C GLN A 12 106.11 -36.85 29.39
N SER A 13 106.13 -35.51 29.20
CA SER A 13 105.60 -34.29 29.85
C SER A 13 105.81 -33.06 28.91
N SER A 14 105.52 -31.84 29.40
CA SER A 14 105.86 -30.51 28.81
C SER A 14 104.98 -30.02 27.63
N ASN A 15 104.61 -28.73 27.52
CA ASN A 15 104.84 -27.61 28.44
C ASN A 15 103.85 -26.42 28.29
N LEU A 16 103.76 -25.63 29.38
CA LEU A 16 103.48 -24.17 29.42
C LEU A 16 102.16 -23.57 28.88
N ILE A 17 101.24 -23.19 29.79
CA ILE A 17 100.82 -21.79 30.14
C ILE A 17 99.47 -21.74 30.88
N GLU A 18 99.38 -20.89 31.89
CA GLU A 18 98.14 -20.60 32.64
C GLU A 18 97.19 -19.64 31.89
N LYS A 19 95.86 -19.80 32.05
CA LYS A 19 95.01 -18.70 32.57
C LYS A 19 93.56 -19.07 32.93
N GLU A 20 93.01 -18.18 33.75
CA GLU A 20 91.75 -18.21 34.49
C GLU A 20 90.46 -18.47 33.69
N SER A 21 89.42 -18.90 34.41
CA SER A 21 88.06 -19.09 33.90
C SER A 21 87.35 -17.79 33.50
N LYS A 22 86.83 -17.71 32.26
CA LYS A 22 85.73 -16.80 31.88
C LYS A 22 84.72 -17.49 30.98
N HIS A 23 83.45 -17.57 31.42
CA HIS A 23 82.35 -18.07 30.58
C HIS A 23 82.08 -17.13 29.39
N PRO A 24 81.87 -17.67 28.17
CA PRO A 24 81.37 -16.87 27.06
C PRO A 24 79.89 -16.53 27.28
N LYS A 25 79.56 -15.25 27.50
CA LYS A 25 78.17 -14.76 27.50
C LYS A 25 77.60 -14.82 26.07
N ILE A 26 77.00 -15.96 25.69
CA ILE A 26 76.22 -16.04 24.45
C ILE A 26 75.02 -15.07 24.56
N SER A 27 74.89 -14.18 23.58
CA SER A 27 74.01 -13.02 23.68
C SER A 27 72.52 -13.39 23.59
N ARG A 28 71.77 -13.12 24.68
CA ARG A 28 70.30 -13.22 24.71
C ARG A 28 69.60 -12.26 23.75
N TYR A 29 70.28 -11.23 23.22
CA TYR A 29 69.67 -10.24 22.32
C TYR A 29 69.34 -10.76 20.91
N LYS A 30 69.93 -11.87 20.44
CA LYS A 30 69.62 -12.40 19.09
C LYS A 30 68.24 -13.07 18.98
N ILE A 31 67.70 -13.59 20.08
CA ILE A 31 66.41 -14.34 20.06
C ILE A 31 65.21 -13.38 20.07
N PHE A 32 65.30 -12.26 20.81
CA PHE A 32 64.22 -11.27 20.87
C PHE A 32 64.01 -10.47 19.58
N LEU A 33 65.02 -10.36 18.72
CA LEU A 33 64.91 -9.61 17.46
C LEU A 33 64.15 -10.34 16.34
N GLN A 34 64.00 -11.67 16.42
CA GLN A 34 63.42 -12.48 15.35
C GLN A 34 61.90 -12.65 15.47
N TYR A 35 61.35 -12.63 16.69
CA TYR A 35 59.90 -12.74 16.93
C TYR A 35 59.03 -11.71 16.17
N PRO A 36 59.33 -10.39 16.18
CA PRO A 36 58.51 -9.43 15.43
C PRO A 36 58.57 -9.64 13.91
N PHE A 37 59.70 -10.13 13.38
CA PHE A 37 59.81 -10.50 11.96
C PHE A 37 58.97 -11.74 11.62
N ILE A 38 58.95 -12.76 12.48
CA ILE A 38 58.12 -13.96 12.28
C ILE A 38 56.63 -13.61 12.34
N ILE A 39 56.21 -12.80 13.33
CA ILE A 39 54.82 -12.33 13.46
C ILE A 39 54.43 -11.46 12.26
N GLY A 40 55.31 -10.54 11.84
CA GLY A 40 55.11 -9.71 10.66
C GLY A 40 54.98 -10.53 9.37
N ALA A 41 55.80 -11.57 9.20
CA ALA A 41 55.71 -12.48 8.06
C ALA A 41 54.40 -13.30 8.07
N ILE A 42 53.93 -13.76 9.24
CA ILE A 42 52.65 -14.45 9.37
C ILE A 42 51.49 -13.51 9.01
N ILE A 43 51.46 -12.29 9.57
CA ILE A 43 50.43 -11.29 9.25
C ILE A 43 50.46 -10.93 7.77
N PHE A 44 51.64 -10.72 7.18
CA PHE A 44 51.79 -10.45 5.75
C PHE A 44 51.32 -11.62 4.89
N SER A 45 51.58 -12.87 5.29
CA SER A 45 51.11 -14.06 4.56
C SER A 45 49.59 -14.24 4.66
N ILE A 46 48.97 -13.92 5.79
CA ILE A 46 47.50 -13.92 5.95
C ILE A 46 46.87 -12.82 5.10
N ILE A 47 47.42 -11.59 5.12
CA ILE A 47 46.94 -10.48 4.28
C ILE A 47 47.13 -10.81 2.79
N SER A 48 48.29 -11.37 2.41
CA SER A 48 48.54 -11.80 1.03
C SER A 48 47.59 -12.91 0.60
N LEU A 49 47.30 -13.88 1.47
CA LEU A 49 46.34 -14.94 1.20
C LEU A 49 44.91 -14.40 1.07
N PHE A 50 44.51 -13.42 1.89
CA PHE A 50 43.21 -12.74 1.78
C PHE A 50 43.09 -11.93 0.48
N ILE A 51 44.15 -11.22 0.09
CA ILE A 51 44.23 -10.51 -1.20
C ILE A 51 44.17 -11.51 -2.36
N ILE A 52 44.93 -12.61 -2.31
CA ILE A 52 44.92 -13.66 -3.34
C ILE A 52 43.55 -14.35 -3.42
N ILE A 53 42.90 -14.64 -2.29
CA ILE A 53 41.54 -15.20 -2.27
C ILE A 53 40.53 -14.22 -2.87
N ASN A 54 40.61 -12.92 -2.56
CA ASN A 54 39.70 -11.92 -3.15
C ASN A 54 40.01 -11.64 -4.63
N SER A 55 41.27 -11.64 -5.04
CA SER A 55 41.67 -11.55 -6.45
C SER A 55 41.26 -12.78 -7.23
N LEU A 56 41.36 -13.99 -6.67
CA LEU A 56 40.85 -15.22 -7.28
C LEU A 56 39.32 -15.24 -7.31
N LYS A 57 38.64 -14.78 -6.25
CA LYS A 57 37.17 -14.64 -6.23
C LYS A 57 36.73 -13.65 -7.31
N SER A 58 37.40 -12.50 -7.43
CA SER A 58 37.14 -11.52 -8.50
C SER A 58 37.49 -12.07 -9.88
N TYR A 59 38.58 -12.82 -10.03
CA TYR A 59 38.96 -13.44 -11.30
C TYR A 59 37.93 -14.48 -11.74
N PHE A 60 37.60 -15.45 -10.88
CA PHE A 60 36.57 -16.45 -11.18
C PHE A 60 35.18 -15.83 -11.39
N ILE A 61 34.80 -14.77 -10.68
CA ILE A 61 33.54 -14.04 -10.95
C ILE A 61 33.59 -13.39 -12.34
N ASN A 62 34.68 -12.72 -12.72
CA ASN A 62 34.82 -12.14 -14.06
C ASN A 62 34.84 -13.22 -15.15
N ASP A 63 35.50 -14.36 -14.93
CA ASP A 63 35.57 -15.49 -15.87
C ASP A 63 34.17 -16.09 -16.09
N TYR A 64 33.44 -16.39 -14.99
CA TYR A 64 32.08 -16.95 -15.02
C TYR A 64 31.03 -15.98 -15.58
N LEU A 65 31.26 -14.66 -15.49
CA LEU A 65 30.43 -13.63 -16.13
C LEU A 65 30.87 -13.28 -17.57
N SER A 66 32.01 -13.79 -18.04
CA SER A 66 32.51 -13.50 -19.40
C SER A 66 31.98 -14.43 -20.49
N ASP A 67 31.57 -15.64 -20.10
CA ASP A 67 31.17 -16.72 -21.05
C ASP A 67 29.63 -16.90 -21.14
N GLU A 68 28.85 -16.18 -20.32
CA GLU A 68 27.40 -16.05 -20.52
C GLU A 68 27.02 -14.81 -21.35
N LYS A 69 25.94 -14.98 -22.13
CA LYS A 69 25.39 -13.96 -23.04
C LYS A 69 25.20 -12.62 -22.35
N TYR A 70 25.42 -11.53 -23.10
CA TYR A 70 24.92 -10.18 -22.80
C TYR A 70 23.44 -10.21 -22.36
N TYR A 71 23.22 -10.23 -21.04
CA TYR A 71 21.94 -9.87 -20.47
C TYR A 71 21.72 -8.37 -20.76
N PRO A 72 20.54 -7.95 -21.25
CA PRO A 72 20.24 -6.53 -21.38
C PRO A 72 20.50 -5.80 -20.06
N SER A 73 21.04 -4.59 -20.11
CA SER A 73 21.37 -3.80 -18.91
C SER A 73 20.16 -3.62 -17.99
N GLU A 74 18.96 -3.60 -18.56
CA GLU A 74 17.65 -3.65 -17.88
C GLU A 74 17.49 -4.88 -16.98
N ILE A 75 17.88 -6.08 -17.45
CA ILE A 75 17.81 -7.34 -16.71
C ILE A 75 18.90 -7.39 -15.63
N TYR A 76 20.11 -6.91 -15.92
CA TYR A 76 21.18 -6.82 -14.92
C TYR A 76 20.81 -5.84 -13.80
N ASN A 77 20.29 -4.66 -14.14
CA ASN A 77 19.82 -3.67 -13.17
C ASN A 77 18.61 -4.18 -12.36
N LEU A 78 17.71 -4.94 -12.98
CA LEU A 78 16.59 -5.60 -12.30
C LEU A 78 17.08 -6.65 -11.28
N PHE A 79 18.04 -7.49 -11.67
CA PHE A 79 18.67 -8.47 -10.78
C PHE A 79 19.36 -7.77 -9.60
N ARG A 80 20.20 -6.78 -9.88
CA ARG A 80 20.93 -5.97 -8.88
C ARG A 80 20.05 -5.08 -8.00
N LYS A 81 18.74 -4.97 -8.29
CA LYS A 81 17.74 -4.34 -7.41
C LYS A 81 17.13 -5.33 -6.40
N TYR A 82 17.25 -6.63 -6.64
CA TYR A 82 16.71 -7.69 -5.78
C TYR A 82 17.78 -8.48 -5.02
N ASP A 83 19.02 -8.52 -5.51
CA ASP A 83 20.25 -8.99 -4.84
C ASP A 83 20.59 -8.02 -3.68
N ARG A 84 19.87 -8.11 -2.56
CA ARG A 84 19.89 -7.13 -1.44
C ARG A 84 21.15 -7.22 -0.60
N ASP A 85 21.74 -8.41 -0.49
CA ASP A 85 22.96 -8.65 0.27
C ASP A 85 24.25 -8.69 -0.58
N ASP A 86 24.13 -8.40 -1.89
CA ASP A 86 25.23 -8.40 -2.88
C ASP A 86 25.93 -9.77 -2.99
N ASN A 87 25.21 -10.87 -2.74
CA ASN A 87 25.76 -12.22 -2.86
C ASN A 87 25.79 -12.74 -4.33
N ASN A 88 25.11 -12.05 -5.25
CA ASN A 88 24.94 -12.38 -6.67
C ASN A 88 24.10 -13.66 -6.93
N TYR A 89 23.13 -13.91 -6.07
CA TYR A 89 22.01 -14.83 -6.23
C TYR A 89 20.74 -14.13 -5.72
N LEU A 90 19.55 -14.67 -6.04
CA LEU A 90 18.30 -14.25 -5.38
C LEU A 90 17.85 -15.35 -4.44
N SER A 91 17.77 -15.05 -3.15
CA SER A 91 17.08 -15.91 -2.17
C SER A 91 15.57 -15.94 -2.43
N ILE A 92 14.85 -16.83 -1.74
CA ILE A 92 13.38 -16.92 -1.86
C ILE A 92 12.71 -15.63 -1.37
N ASP A 93 13.26 -14.97 -0.35
CA ASP A 93 12.71 -13.76 0.27
C ASP A 93 13.02 -12.48 -0.54
N GLU A 94 14.06 -12.52 -1.37
CA GLU A 94 14.35 -11.50 -2.39
C GLU A 94 13.53 -11.71 -3.65
N PHE A 95 13.40 -12.96 -4.08
CA PHE A 95 12.60 -13.34 -5.23
C PHE A 95 11.09 -13.20 -4.98
N GLU A 96 10.61 -13.10 -3.73
CA GLU A 96 9.16 -13.06 -3.39
C GLU A 96 8.35 -12.07 -4.25
N ALA A 97 8.83 -10.84 -4.41
CA ALA A 97 8.15 -9.82 -5.22
C ALA A 97 8.12 -10.16 -6.73
N LEU A 98 9.17 -10.82 -7.24
CA LEU A 98 9.22 -11.35 -8.60
C LEU A 98 8.36 -12.62 -8.75
N ALA A 99 8.29 -13.48 -7.73
CA ALA A 99 7.41 -14.64 -7.71
C ALA A 99 5.94 -14.20 -7.85
N PHE A 100 5.54 -13.14 -7.14
CA PHE A 100 4.23 -12.51 -7.37
C PHE A 100 4.06 -11.98 -8.79
N TYR A 101 5.06 -11.29 -9.37
CA TYR A 101 5.00 -10.85 -10.78
C TYR A 101 4.76 -12.01 -11.75
N PHE A 102 5.51 -13.11 -11.63
CA PHE A 102 5.39 -14.26 -12.53
C PHE A 102 4.12 -15.09 -12.32
N ASN A 103 3.63 -15.20 -11.08
CA ASN A 103 2.42 -15.96 -10.75
C ASN A 103 1.14 -15.21 -11.13
N ASN A 104 1.14 -13.88 -11.03
CA ASN A 104 -0.03 -13.01 -11.30
C ASN A 104 -0.37 -12.85 -12.81
N LYS A 105 0.14 -13.72 -13.68
CA LYS A 105 0.02 -13.64 -15.15
C LYS A 105 -1.37 -13.95 -15.72
N LYS A 106 -2.42 -13.84 -14.91
CA LYS A 106 -3.84 -14.07 -15.25
C LYS A 106 -4.78 -12.96 -14.77
N PHE A 107 -4.28 -11.79 -14.37
CA PHE A 107 -5.17 -10.68 -14.01
C PHE A 107 -5.93 -10.12 -15.20
N SER A 108 -7.22 -10.44 -15.25
CA SER A 108 -8.19 -9.76 -16.09
C SER A 108 -8.58 -8.45 -15.42
N THR A 109 -7.83 -7.38 -15.68
CA THR A 109 -8.26 -5.99 -15.41
C THR A 109 -9.57 -5.65 -16.11
N ASP A 110 -9.85 -6.36 -17.20
CA ASP A 110 -10.87 -6.05 -18.19
C ASP A 110 -12.24 -6.58 -17.74
N TYR A 111 -12.72 -6.08 -16.61
CA TYR A 111 -14.09 -6.22 -16.14
C TYR A 111 -15.07 -5.40 -17.01
N ILE A 112 -14.98 -5.55 -18.34
CA ILE A 112 -15.79 -4.84 -19.33
C ILE A 112 -17.18 -5.49 -19.35
N GLN A 113 -18.15 -4.83 -18.74
CA GLN A 113 -19.55 -5.20 -18.89
C GLN A 113 -20.07 -4.61 -20.21
N PRO A 114 -20.60 -5.42 -21.14
CA PRO A 114 -21.16 -4.91 -22.39
C PRO A 114 -22.35 -3.99 -22.11
N ILE A 115 -22.55 -3.03 -23.00
CA ILE A 115 -23.73 -2.18 -23.07
C ILE A 115 -24.57 -2.69 -24.25
N LEU A 116 -25.86 -2.86 -24.05
CA LEU A 116 -26.80 -3.36 -25.06
C LEU A 116 -27.56 -2.19 -25.68
N ASN A 117 -28.00 -2.32 -26.93
CA ASN A 117 -28.88 -1.35 -27.58
C ASN A 117 -30.25 -1.21 -26.88
N SER A 118 -30.61 -2.11 -25.96
CA SER A 118 -31.79 -1.98 -25.10
C SER A 118 -31.58 -1.08 -23.88
N ASP A 119 -30.32 -0.82 -23.50
CA ASP A 119 -29.97 -0.13 -22.27
C ASP A 119 -30.09 1.40 -22.42
N GLN A 120 -30.37 2.09 -21.31
CA GLN A 120 -30.00 3.50 -21.21
C GLN A 120 -28.52 3.63 -20.82
N VAL A 121 -27.82 4.58 -21.42
CA VAL A 121 -26.40 4.83 -21.18
C VAL A 121 -26.19 6.09 -20.36
N LEU A 122 -25.47 5.94 -19.26
CA LEU A 122 -24.98 6.99 -18.38
C LEU A 122 -23.50 7.28 -18.71
N THR A 123 -23.20 8.52 -19.08
CA THR A 123 -21.82 9.00 -19.21
C THR A 123 -21.37 9.61 -17.89
N ILE A 124 -20.26 9.12 -17.34
CA ILE A 124 -19.62 9.64 -16.11
C ILE A 124 -18.29 10.28 -16.47
N ASN A 125 -17.98 11.45 -15.89
CA ASN A 125 -16.64 12.04 -15.92
C ASN A 125 -15.94 11.80 -14.57
N ALA A 126 -14.62 11.64 -14.59
CA ALA A 126 -13.77 11.65 -13.40
C ALA A 126 -13.01 12.97 -13.29
N PHE A 127 -13.02 13.55 -12.08
CA PHE A 127 -12.27 14.74 -11.69
C PHE A 127 -11.32 14.35 -10.57
N PHE A 128 -10.04 14.73 -10.68
CA PHE A 128 -9.00 14.33 -9.74
C PHE A 128 -7.93 15.42 -9.67
N GLU A 129 -7.66 15.89 -8.45
CA GLU A 129 -6.49 16.72 -8.13
C GLU A 129 -5.52 15.86 -7.31
N PRO A 130 -4.23 15.74 -7.71
CA PRO A 130 -3.27 14.90 -7.01
C PRO A 130 -3.05 15.33 -5.56
N LEU A 131 -2.59 14.37 -4.73
CA LEU A 131 -2.23 14.61 -3.33
C LEU A 131 -1.35 15.86 -3.17
N ASN A 132 -1.76 16.77 -2.28
CA ASN A 132 -0.94 17.90 -1.91
C ASN A 132 0.16 17.45 -0.92
N PHE A 133 1.33 17.13 -1.46
CA PHE A 133 2.51 16.71 -0.70
C PHE A 133 2.90 17.68 0.44
N THR A 134 2.52 18.97 0.40
CA THR A 134 2.85 19.91 1.51
C THR A 134 2.01 19.69 2.77
N THR A 135 1.07 18.74 2.75
CA THR A 135 0.22 18.39 3.89
C THR A 135 0.69 17.15 4.66
N LEU A 136 1.72 16.46 4.15
CA LEU A 136 2.30 15.25 4.74
C LEU A 136 2.73 15.48 6.20
N SER A 137 2.45 14.52 7.07
CA SER A 137 2.85 14.60 8.48
C SER A 137 4.37 14.54 8.64
N GLN A 138 5.06 13.79 7.78
CA GLN A 138 6.52 13.76 7.72
C GLN A 138 7.14 14.98 6.99
N ASN A 139 6.48 16.14 6.96
CA ASN A 139 6.89 17.38 6.26
C ASN A 139 8.37 17.79 6.50
N ALA A 140 8.94 17.53 7.70
CA ALA A 140 10.37 17.78 7.98
C ALA A 140 11.34 16.93 7.14
N ARG A 141 10.85 15.84 6.54
CA ARG A 141 11.54 14.93 5.62
C ARG A 141 11.07 15.09 4.18
N TYR A 142 10.23 16.08 3.85
CA TYR A 142 9.61 16.24 2.52
C TYR A 142 10.61 16.06 1.36
N SER A 143 11.77 16.71 1.43
CA SER A 143 12.83 16.63 0.40
C SER A 143 13.50 15.27 0.28
N TYR A 144 13.46 14.44 1.32
CA TYR A 144 13.90 13.05 1.28
C TYR A 144 12.78 12.13 0.78
N PHE A 145 11.55 12.26 1.31
CA PHE A 145 10.38 11.50 0.88
C PHE A 145 10.15 11.62 -0.63
N ILE A 146 10.17 12.83 -1.20
CA ILE A 146 10.03 12.98 -2.65
C ILE A 146 11.20 12.38 -3.43
N ASN A 147 12.37 12.11 -2.84
CA ASN A 147 13.49 11.51 -3.56
C ASN A 147 13.56 9.98 -3.41
N LEU A 148 12.56 9.37 -2.76
CA LEU A 148 12.38 7.91 -2.74
C LEU A 148 11.86 7.39 -4.09
N ASP A 149 12.35 6.21 -4.45
CA ASP A 149 11.94 5.46 -5.66
C ASP A 149 10.54 4.84 -5.44
N GLU A 150 10.26 4.46 -4.19
CA GLU A 150 9.02 3.81 -3.75
C GLU A 150 7.78 4.72 -3.87
N VAL A 151 7.95 6.05 -3.89
CA VAL A 151 6.86 7.02 -4.03
C VAL A 151 6.64 7.46 -5.49
N GLN A 152 7.38 6.88 -6.45
CA GLN A 152 7.36 7.33 -7.85
C GLN A 152 5.97 7.24 -8.49
N SER A 153 5.20 6.18 -8.22
CA SER A 153 3.86 6.02 -8.81
C SER A 153 2.87 7.07 -8.28
N LEU A 154 2.95 7.42 -6.99
CA LEU A 154 2.18 8.51 -6.39
C LEU A 154 2.52 9.87 -7.03
N LYS A 155 3.80 10.12 -7.36
CA LYS A 155 4.18 11.32 -8.13
C LYS A 155 3.58 11.32 -9.53
N LEU A 156 3.62 10.18 -10.23
CA LEU A 156 3.19 10.06 -11.62
C LEU A 156 1.67 10.07 -11.80
N TRP A 157 0.91 9.73 -10.77
CA TRP A 157 -0.56 9.82 -10.77
C TRP A 157 -1.01 11.29 -10.74
N LYS A 158 -1.13 11.88 -11.94
CA LYS A 158 -1.50 13.30 -12.15
C LYS A 158 -2.91 13.54 -12.67
N GLN A 159 -3.60 12.49 -13.10
CA GLN A 159 -4.92 12.54 -13.74
C GLN A 159 -5.64 11.20 -13.55
N PRO A 160 -6.97 11.12 -13.75
CA PRO A 160 -7.69 9.86 -13.74
C PRO A 160 -7.19 8.92 -14.85
N PHE A 161 -7.13 7.61 -14.57
CA PHE A 161 -6.79 6.58 -15.54
C PHE A 161 -7.78 6.50 -16.71
N VAL A 162 -9.08 6.74 -16.46
CA VAL A 162 -10.12 6.87 -17.48
C VAL A 162 -10.98 8.12 -17.18
N PRO A 163 -10.65 9.30 -17.74
CA PRO A 163 -11.34 10.56 -17.42
C PRO A 163 -12.84 10.61 -17.77
N ARG A 164 -13.33 9.74 -18.66
CA ARG A 164 -14.75 9.59 -19.00
C ARG A 164 -15.04 8.14 -19.38
N LEU A 165 -16.14 7.59 -18.86
CA LEU A 165 -16.56 6.22 -19.16
C LEU A 165 -18.10 6.12 -19.22
N ASN A 166 -18.58 5.24 -20.11
CA ASN A 166 -19.99 4.91 -20.25
C ASN A 166 -20.37 3.64 -19.49
N PHE A 167 -21.59 3.65 -18.97
CA PHE A 167 -22.20 2.54 -18.23
C PHE A 167 -23.65 2.37 -18.69
N ALA A 168 -24.12 1.12 -18.73
CA ALA A 168 -25.56 0.87 -18.83
C ALA A 168 -26.20 1.14 -17.47
N ALA A 169 -27.42 1.69 -17.44
CA ALA A 169 -28.15 1.91 -16.19
C ALA A 169 -28.25 0.62 -15.33
N ARG A 170 -28.51 -0.52 -15.97
CA ARG A 170 -28.57 -1.85 -15.32
C ARG A 170 -27.24 -2.31 -14.69
N HIS A 171 -26.10 -1.70 -15.02
CA HIS A 171 -24.83 -2.00 -14.33
C HIS A 171 -24.90 -1.56 -12.85
N PHE A 172 -25.79 -0.62 -12.49
CA PHE A 172 -26.01 -0.15 -11.12
C PHE A 172 -27.09 -0.93 -10.35
N GLN A 173 -27.61 -2.04 -10.89
CA GLN A 173 -28.58 -2.91 -10.21
C GLN A 173 -28.14 -3.33 -8.80
N SER A 174 -26.84 -3.46 -8.54
CA SER A 174 -26.25 -3.80 -7.24
C SER A 174 -26.45 -2.75 -6.15
N PHE A 175 -26.77 -1.51 -6.50
CA PHE A 175 -27.09 -0.46 -5.53
C PHE A 175 -28.52 -0.57 -5.00
N LEU A 176 -29.41 -1.34 -5.64
CA LEU A 176 -30.80 -1.46 -5.22
C LEU A 176 -30.94 -2.45 -4.04
N PRO A 177 -31.71 -2.11 -2.98
CA PRO A 177 -31.91 -3.01 -1.86
C PRO A 177 -32.89 -4.14 -2.21
N LYS A 178 -32.73 -5.31 -1.56
CA LYS A 178 -33.67 -6.45 -1.71
C LYS A 178 -35.10 -6.13 -1.27
N THR A 179 -35.25 -5.19 -0.34
CA THR A 179 -36.54 -4.65 0.13
C THR A 179 -36.37 -3.14 0.29
N ILE A 180 -37.27 -2.35 -0.29
CA ILE A 180 -37.16 -0.89 -0.30
C ILE A 180 -37.73 -0.34 1.02
N GLU A 181 -36.83 -0.03 1.95
CA GLU A 181 -37.16 0.59 3.25
C GLU A 181 -36.46 1.94 3.37
N ILE A 182 -37.23 3.03 3.45
CA ILE A 182 -36.70 4.40 3.57
C ILE A 182 -36.02 4.57 4.94
N GLY A 183 -34.85 5.22 4.95
CA GLY A 183 -34.08 5.53 6.16
C GLY A 183 -33.35 4.35 6.82
N LYS A 184 -33.39 3.14 6.23
CA LYS A 184 -32.77 1.93 6.79
C LYS A 184 -31.44 1.57 6.09
N PRO A 185 -30.28 1.63 6.77
CA PRO A 185 -28.99 1.30 6.13
C PRO A 185 -28.81 -0.19 5.88
N TYR A 186 -28.47 -0.54 4.64
CA TYR A 186 -28.18 -1.90 4.17
C TYR A 186 -26.76 -1.99 3.61
N TRP A 187 -26.15 -3.17 3.70
CA TRP A 187 -24.88 -3.45 3.02
C TRP A 187 -25.14 -3.73 1.54
N ILE A 188 -24.36 -3.09 0.67
CA ILE A 188 -24.18 -3.55 -0.72
C ILE A 188 -23.01 -4.54 -0.75
N ILE A 189 -21.85 -4.11 -0.25
CA ILE A 189 -20.65 -4.95 -0.10
C ILE A 189 -20.37 -5.11 1.40
N GLN A 190 -20.70 -6.26 1.98
CA GLN A 190 -20.37 -6.56 3.38
C GLN A 190 -19.04 -7.31 3.47
N SER A 191 -18.10 -6.81 4.27
CA SER A 191 -16.88 -7.56 4.58
C SER A 191 -17.19 -8.82 5.38
N LYS A 192 -16.58 -9.95 4.99
CA LYS A 192 -16.62 -11.21 5.73
C LYS A 192 -15.77 -11.19 7.01
N GLN A 193 -14.93 -10.16 7.19
CA GLN A 193 -13.92 -10.08 8.25
C GLN A 193 -14.42 -9.38 9.53
N GLN A 194 -15.69 -8.97 9.59
CA GLN A 194 -16.27 -8.17 10.70
C GLN A 194 -16.16 -8.77 12.11
N HIS A 195 -15.69 -10.01 12.27
CA HIS A 195 -15.51 -10.69 13.57
C HIS A 195 -14.09 -11.26 13.79
N ARG A 196 -13.10 -10.92 12.95
CA ARG A 196 -11.69 -11.33 13.14
C ARG A 196 -10.72 -10.23 12.69
N PHE A 197 -9.63 -10.05 13.43
CA PHE A 197 -8.50 -9.19 13.09
C PHE A 197 -7.61 -9.81 11.99
N GLU A 198 -8.22 -10.39 10.95
CA GLU A 198 -7.52 -11.00 9.80
C GLU A 198 -7.14 -9.90 8.79
N HIS A 199 -6.13 -9.10 9.13
CA HIS A 199 -5.60 -8.08 8.23
C HIS A 199 -5.18 -8.68 6.88
N LEU A 200 -5.63 -8.10 5.78
CA LEU A 200 -5.22 -8.55 4.44
C LEU A 200 -3.77 -8.13 4.18
N SER A 201 -2.95 -9.03 3.63
CA SER A 201 -1.52 -8.78 3.42
C SER A 201 -1.26 -7.49 2.61
N SER A 202 -0.33 -6.66 3.11
CA SER A 202 0.20 -5.51 2.36
C SER A 202 1.12 -5.93 1.21
N ASN A 203 1.59 -7.19 1.16
CA ASN A 203 2.29 -7.74 0.00
C ASN A 203 1.29 -8.25 -1.07
N ARG A 204 0.51 -7.31 -1.63
CA ARG A 204 -0.38 -7.55 -2.77
C ARG A 204 -0.17 -6.42 -3.78
N TYR A 205 -0.23 -6.77 -5.06
CA TYR A 205 -0.08 -5.82 -6.17
C TYR A 205 -1.39 -5.58 -6.91
N TYR A 206 -2.18 -6.64 -7.11
CA TYR A 206 -3.40 -6.62 -7.93
C TYR A 206 -4.63 -6.89 -7.05
N PRO A 207 -5.78 -6.25 -7.34
CA PRO A 207 -7.02 -6.49 -6.60
C PRO A 207 -7.48 -7.94 -6.80
N PRO A 208 -8.11 -8.58 -5.79
CA PRO A 208 -8.60 -9.96 -5.91
C PRO A 208 -9.73 -10.08 -6.94
N ASP A 209 -10.01 -11.30 -7.41
CA ASP A 209 -11.12 -11.57 -8.32
C ASP A 209 -12.48 -11.10 -7.77
N ILE A 210 -13.29 -10.51 -8.65
CA ILE A 210 -14.50 -9.76 -8.27
C ILE A 210 -15.73 -10.47 -8.80
N SER A 211 -16.69 -10.75 -7.91
CA SER A 211 -17.97 -11.35 -8.27
C SER A 211 -18.85 -10.40 -9.08
N ASN A 212 -19.72 -10.95 -9.94
CA ASN A 212 -20.45 -10.21 -10.95
C ASN A 212 -21.28 -9.03 -10.40
N GLU A 213 -21.83 -9.16 -9.19
CA GLU A 213 -22.56 -8.11 -8.51
C GLU A 213 -21.69 -6.92 -8.05
N HIS A 214 -20.38 -7.08 -7.92
CA HIS A 214 -19.46 -6.03 -7.46
C HIS A 214 -18.67 -5.33 -8.57
N ILE A 215 -18.77 -5.81 -9.83
CA ILE A 215 -18.01 -5.28 -10.97
C ILE A 215 -18.18 -3.75 -11.15
N ILE A 216 -19.39 -3.21 -10.93
CA ILE A 216 -19.65 -1.78 -11.09
C ILE A 216 -18.75 -0.91 -10.19
N PHE A 217 -18.49 -1.33 -8.95
CA PHE A 217 -17.62 -0.62 -8.01
C PHE A 217 -16.16 -0.63 -8.48
N HIS A 218 -15.67 -1.77 -8.97
CA HIS A 218 -14.33 -1.84 -9.57
C HIS A 218 -14.22 -0.96 -10.80
N ARG A 219 -15.20 -0.98 -11.72
CA ARG A 219 -15.19 -0.14 -12.94
C ARG A 219 -15.23 1.36 -12.62
N LEU A 220 -16.02 1.78 -11.63
CA LEU A 220 -16.06 3.16 -11.16
C LEU A 220 -14.70 3.59 -10.59
N LEU A 221 -14.14 2.83 -9.63
CA LEU A 221 -12.82 3.14 -9.07
C LEU A 221 -11.68 3.05 -10.11
N SER A 222 -11.81 2.17 -11.10
CA SER A 222 -10.86 2.05 -12.22
C SER A 222 -10.77 3.31 -13.07
N MET A 223 -11.76 4.21 -13.01
CA MET A 223 -11.66 5.52 -13.64
C MET A 223 -10.54 6.38 -13.03
N PHE A 224 -10.23 6.19 -11.74
CA PHE A 224 -9.13 6.90 -11.08
C PHE A 224 -7.79 6.18 -11.26
N HIS A 225 -7.71 4.87 -10.97
CA HIS A 225 -6.47 4.09 -11.10
C HIS A 225 -6.71 2.61 -11.46
N SER A 226 -5.83 2.04 -12.28
CA SER A 226 -5.91 0.68 -12.85
C SER A 226 -5.96 -0.50 -11.86
N ARG A 227 -5.69 -0.27 -10.56
CA ARG A 227 -5.66 -1.31 -9.52
C ARG A 227 -6.41 -0.86 -8.25
N PRO A 228 -7.76 -0.82 -8.29
CA PRO A 228 -8.60 -0.46 -7.16
C PRO A 228 -9.07 -1.70 -6.38
N PHE A 229 -8.97 -1.66 -5.06
CA PHE A 229 -9.44 -2.71 -4.16
C PHE A 229 -10.76 -2.25 -3.55
N ILE A 230 -11.87 -2.89 -3.95
CA ILE A 230 -13.24 -2.65 -3.43
C ILE A 230 -13.43 -3.04 -1.94
N LEU A 231 -12.39 -3.55 -1.31
CA LEU A 231 -12.27 -3.83 0.12
C LEU A 231 -10.83 -3.48 0.54
N SER A 232 -10.69 -2.50 1.43
CA SER A 232 -9.45 -2.11 2.11
C SER A 232 -8.83 -3.25 2.94
N ARG A 233 -7.53 -3.18 3.26
CA ARG A 233 -6.86 -4.15 4.16
C ARG A 233 -7.32 -4.05 5.62
N PHE A 234 -7.67 -2.84 6.03
CA PHE A 234 -8.02 -2.47 7.39
C PHE A 234 -9.50 -2.08 7.48
N PRO A 235 -10.21 -2.44 8.56
CA PRO A 235 -11.54 -1.90 8.85
C PRO A 235 -11.46 -0.39 9.07
N PRO A 236 -12.42 0.42 8.58
CA PRO A 236 -13.69 0.01 7.96
C PRO A 236 -13.55 -0.54 6.53
N GLN A 237 -14.43 -1.47 6.15
CA GLN A 237 -14.39 -2.18 4.86
C GLN A 237 -15.78 -2.29 4.23
N GLY A 238 -15.86 -2.11 2.90
CA GLY A 238 -17.06 -2.38 2.11
C GLY A 238 -17.95 -1.15 1.89
N THR A 239 -19.20 -1.40 1.51
CA THR A 239 -20.15 -0.36 1.06
C THR A 239 -21.49 -0.52 1.74
N VAL A 240 -21.95 0.57 2.37
CA VAL A 240 -23.30 0.71 2.94
C VAL A 240 -24.08 1.72 2.10
N ALA A 241 -25.37 1.49 1.91
CA ALA A 241 -26.30 2.44 1.33
C ALA A 241 -27.59 2.59 2.16
N VAL A 242 -28.32 3.66 1.90
CA VAL A 242 -29.65 3.94 2.47
C VAL A 242 -30.53 4.64 1.43
N VAL A 243 -31.80 4.24 1.35
CA VAL A 243 -32.80 4.95 0.55
C VAL A 243 -33.27 6.18 1.34
N ARG A 244 -32.94 7.39 0.89
CA ARG A 244 -33.34 8.66 1.53
C ARG A 244 -34.81 9.00 1.26
N ALA A 245 -35.26 8.76 0.03
CA ALA A 245 -36.62 9.08 -0.42
C ALA A 245 -37.02 8.26 -1.67
N ARG A 246 -38.30 8.29 -2.02
CA ARG A 246 -38.85 7.69 -3.26
C ARG A 246 -39.72 8.69 -4.01
N HIS A 247 -39.74 8.64 -5.34
CA HIS A 247 -40.66 9.41 -6.18
C HIS A 247 -41.16 8.53 -7.34
N GLY A 248 -42.40 8.06 -7.25
CA GLY A 248 -42.95 7.11 -8.23
C GLY A 248 -42.17 5.79 -8.24
N ALA A 249 -41.42 5.55 -9.31
CA ALA A 249 -40.49 4.42 -9.47
C ALA A 249 -39.02 4.77 -9.13
N PHE A 250 -38.69 6.03 -8.89
CA PHE A 250 -37.31 6.47 -8.59
C PHE A 250 -37.00 6.44 -7.10
N LEU A 251 -35.78 6.03 -6.77
CA LEU A 251 -35.20 6.04 -5.43
C LEU A 251 -34.06 7.06 -5.38
N ASP A 252 -33.99 7.82 -4.29
CA ASP A 252 -32.83 8.66 -3.95
C ASP A 252 -31.96 7.87 -2.97
N ILE A 253 -30.86 7.31 -3.44
CA ILE A 253 -29.98 6.40 -2.68
C ILE A 253 -28.68 7.12 -2.37
N TYR A 254 -28.31 7.15 -1.09
CA TYR A 254 -27.01 7.64 -0.63
C TYR A 254 -26.18 6.47 -0.15
N PHE A 255 -24.87 6.52 -0.37
CA PHE A 255 -23.96 5.45 0.00
C PHE A 255 -22.61 5.96 0.51
N ARG A 256 -21.94 5.09 1.26
CA ARG A 256 -20.57 5.27 1.75
C ARG A 256 -19.78 4.00 1.49
N MET A 257 -18.61 4.13 0.89
CA MET A 257 -17.72 3.03 0.48
C MET A 257 -16.30 3.24 1.00
N HIS A 258 -15.68 2.16 1.46
CA HIS A 258 -14.26 2.10 1.82
C HIS A 258 -13.50 1.22 0.84
N ALA A 259 -12.51 1.82 0.17
CA ALA A 259 -11.72 1.23 -0.89
C ALA A 259 -10.32 1.86 -0.92
N GLU A 260 -9.32 1.09 -1.35
CA GLU A 260 -7.92 1.51 -1.45
C GLU A 260 -7.40 1.35 -2.89
N PHE A 261 -6.31 2.03 -3.24
CA PHE A 261 -5.60 1.86 -4.51
C PHE A 261 -4.18 1.35 -4.25
N GLN A 262 -3.73 0.45 -5.11
CA GLN A 262 -2.36 -0.02 -5.11
C GLN A 262 -1.64 0.66 -6.29
N LEU A 263 -0.58 1.43 -6.03
CA LEU A 263 0.01 2.34 -7.03
C LEU A 263 1.28 1.80 -7.71
N ASN A 264 2.14 1.06 -7.00
CA ASN A 264 3.39 0.52 -7.54
C ASN A 264 3.23 -0.82 -8.27
N THR A 265 4.00 -1.07 -9.32
CA THR A 265 4.20 -2.42 -9.86
C THR A 265 5.59 -2.95 -9.51
N PRO A 266 5.82 -4.28 -9.53
CA PRO A 266 7.17 -4.81 -9.55
C PRO A 266 7.99 -4.12 -10.66
N PRO A 267 9.24 -3.70 -10.41
CA PRO A 267 10.10 -4.12 -9.30
C PRO A 267 10.03 -3.28 -8.01
N TYR A 268 9.07 -2.37 -7.87
CA TYR A 268 8.90 -1.55 -6.66
C TYR A 268 7.98 -2.26 -5.67
N HIS A 269 8.26 -2.17 -4.37
CA HIS A 269 7.37 -2.68 -3.32
C HIS A 269 5.98 -2.05 -3.38
N PRO A 270 4.92 -2.70 -2.86
CA PRO A 270 3.57 -2.13 -2.86
C PRO A 270 3.52 -0.77 -2.15
N PHE A 271 2.95 0.20 -2.85
CA PHE A 271 2.54 1.49 -2.32
C PHE A 271 1.02 1.52 -2.32
N TRP A 272 0.43 1.74 -1.15
CA TRP A 272 -1.01 1.81 -0.94
C TRP A 272 -1.45 3.25 -0.73
N TYR A 273 -2.63 3.57 -1.24
CA TYR A 273 -3.23 4.89 -1.17
C TYR A 273 -4.70 4.72 -0.83
N THR A 274 -5.09 5.14 0.37
CA THR A 274 -6.39 4.81 0.96
C THR A 274 -7.14 6.10 1.29
N PRO A 275 -8.03 6.58 0.41
CA PRO A 275 -8.91 7.70 0.74
C PRO A 275 -9.80 7.36 1.92
N ALA A 276 -9.99 8.32 2.84
CA ALA A 276 -10.66 8.11 4.12
C ALA A 276 -12.08 7.55 4.00
N GLN A 277 -12.78 7.87 2.91
CA GLN A 277 -13.98 7.18 2.39
C GLN A 277 -14.39 7.77 1.03
N PHE A 278 -15.29 7.09 0.32
CA PHE A 278 -16.11 7.68 -0.73
C PHE A 278 -17.56 7.87 -0.25
N GLN A 279 -18.07 9.10 -0.26
CA GLN A 279 -19.50 9.39 -0.20
C GLN A 279 -20.09 9.30 -1.62
N GLY A 280 -21.39 9.05 -1.74
CA GLY A 280 -22.05 9.12 -3.03
C GLY A 280 -23.57 9.15 -2.98
N ARG A 281 -24.16 9.55 -4.11
CA ARG A 281 -25.60 9.67 -4.32
C ARG A 281 -25.98 9.15 -5.70
N LEU A 282 -27.06 8.38 -5.76
CA LEU A 282 -27.60 7.74 -6.96
C LEU A 282 -29.11 7.95 -6.99
N ILE A 283 -29.62 8.64 -8.02
CA ILE A 283 -31.07 8.67 -8.33
C ILE A 283 -31.31 7.69 -9.46
N ILE A 284 -31.99 6.60 -9.15
CA ILE A 284 -32.16 5.42 -10.01
C ILE A 284 -33.59 4.89 -9.93
N ARG A 285 -34.10 4.34 -11.04
CA ARG A 285 -35.37 3.62 -11.05
C ARG A 285 -35.24 2.27 -10.33
N ASP A 286 -36.30 1.82 -9.67
CA ASP A 286 -36.28 0.61 -8.82
C ASP A 286 -36.14 -0.74 -9.57
N ASP A 287 -36.00 -0.70 -10.89
CA ASP A 287 -35.59 -1.82 -11.77
C ASP A 287 -34.24 -1.60 -12.48
N ALA A 288 -33.49 -0.57 -12.07
CA ALA A 288 -32.21 -0.12 -12.65
C ALA A 288 -32.23 0.15 -14.17
N SER A 289 -33.39 0.33 -14.81
CA SER A 289 -33.48 0.62 -16.24
C SER A 289 -33.13 2.07 -16.61
N GLU A 290 -33.06 2.96 -15.63
CA GLU A 290 -32.84 4.41 -15.79
C GLU A 290 -32.12 5.01 -14.58
N ILE A 291 -31.15 5.89 -14.82
CA ILE A 291 -30.44 6.67 -13.80
C ILE A 291 -30.57 8.15 -14.14
N THR A 292 -31.15 8.94 -13.23
CA THR A 292 -31.23 10.39 -13.39
C THR A 292 -29.96 11.07 -12.88
N TYR A 293 -29.32 10.56 -11.82
CA TYR A 293 -28.14 11.18 -11.20
C TYR A 293 -27.18 10.15 -10.63
N PHE A 294 -25.88 10.41 -10.76
CA PHE A 294 -24.82 9.72 -10.02
C PHE A 294 -23.70 10.69 -9.63
N ASN A 295 -23.33 10.67 -8.35
CA ASN A 295 -22.09 11.27 -7.86
C ASN A 295 -21.42 10.31 -6.86
N MET A 296 -20.09 10.26 -6.87
CA MET A 296 -19.27 9.57 -5.87
C MET A 296 -17.96 10.34 -5.67
N TYR A 297 -17.68 10.79 -4.44
CA TYR A 297 -16.53 11.64 -4.16
C TYR A 297 -15.86 11.32 -2.81
N VAL A 298 -14.57 11.65 -2.71
CA VAL A 298 -13.84 11.68 -1.44
C VAL A 298 -14.06 13.05 -0.78
N PRO A 299 -14.58 13.11 0.46
CA PRO A 299 -14.78 14.38 1.19
C PRO A 299 -13.47 15.12 1.43
N ASN A 300 -13.49 16.46 1.35
CA ASN A 300 -12.31 17.33 1.37
C ASN A 300 -12.41 18.50 2.38
N GLU A 301 -13.41 18.48 3.26
CA GLU A 301 -13.64 19.50 4.29
C GLU A 301 -12.69 19.34 5.49
N LYS A 302 -12.08 18.15 5.62
CA LYS A 302 -11.05 17.83 6.61
C LYS A 302 -9.66 18.17 6.08
N ARG A 303 -8.76 18.57 6.98
CA ARG A 303 -7.35 18.91 6.64
C ARG A 303 -6.54 17.75 6.05
N LEU A 304 -7.00 16.52 6.26
CA LEU A 304 -6.39 15.26 5.86
C LEU A 304 -7.55 14.31 5.49
N ASN A 305 -7.37 13.53 4.43
CA ASN A 305 -8.41 12.63 3.89
C ASN A 305 -7.83 11.41 3.14
N VAL A 306 -6.53 11.12 3.26
CA VAL A 306 -5.85 10.00 2.60
C VAL A 306 -4.78 9.40 3.50
N ASP A 307 -4.82 8.08 3.72
CA ASP A 307 -3.69 7.30 4.24
C ASP A 307 -2.77 6.79 3.13
N MET A 308 -1.49 6.58 3.45
CA MET A 308 -0.53 5.95 2.57
C MET A 308 0.42 5.04 3.35
N GLU A 309 0.58 3.82 2.86
CA GLU A 309 1.50 2.82 3.41
C GLU A 309 2.39 2.27 2.31
N TRP A 310 3.69 2.16 2.57
CA TRP A 310 4.62 1.52 1.65
C TRP A 310 5.79 0.88 2.40
N PHE A 311 6.35 -0.18 1.84
CA PHE A 311 7.61 -0.72 2.34
C PHE A 311 8.77 0.13 1.81
N VAL A 312 9.68 0.52 2.71
CA VAL A 312 11.00 1.04 2.35
C VAL A 312 12.03 -0.06 2.58
N ASP A 313 12.86 -0.30 1.57
CA ASP A 313 14.00 -1.20 1.73
C ASP A 313 15.16 -0.42 2.38
N ARG A 314 15.60 -0.90 3.54
CA ARG A 314 16.67 -0.27 4.32
C ARG A 314 17.95 -1.10 4.36
N GLY A 315 18.09 -2.10 3.47
CA GLY A 315 19.28 -2.96 3.41
C GLY A 315 19.43 -3.83 4.66
N GLY A 316 18.33 -4.44 5.12
CA GLY A 316 18.29 -5.28 6.31
C GLY A 316 17.20 -6.36 6.23
N PRO A 317 17.23 -7.37 7.13
CA PRO A 317 16.43 -8.59 7.02
C PRO A 317 14.92 -8.44 7.27
N SER A 318 14.40 -7.22 7.32
CA SER A 318 12.97 -6.92 7.40
C SER A 318 12.70 -5.56 6.76
N ALA A 319 11.95 -5.53 5.66
CA ALA A 319 11.50 -4.28 5.06
C ALA A 319 10.58 -3.52 6.03
N SER A 320 10.89 -2.26 6.31
CA SER A 320 10.10 -1.43 7.23
C SER A 320 8.92 -0.81 6.48
N MET A 321 7.71 -1.00 7.00
CA MET A 321 6.53 -0.27 6.55
C MET A 321 6.62 1.17 7.07
N GLU A 322 6.67 2.13 6.16
CA GLU A 322 6.44 3.54 6.47
C GLU A 322 4.96 3.86 6.28
N VAL A 323 4.50 4.86 7.03
CA VAL A 323 3.15 5.42 6.93
C VAL A 323 3.24 6.94 6.87
N ASP A 324 2.35 7.56 6.10
CA ASP A 324 2.09 9.01 6.16
C ASP A 324 0.65 9.32 5.73
N ILE A 325 0.13 10.44 6.24
CA ILE A 325 -1.24 10.90 6.03
C ILE A 325 -1.20 12.25 5.30
N GLY A 326 -2.12 12.47 4.37
CA GLY A 326 -2.14 13.67 3.54
C GLY A 326 -3.53 14.14 3.11
N HIS A 327 -3.53 15.20 2.31
CA HIS A 327 -4.73 15.84 1.76
C HIS A 327 -4.77 15.75 0.23
N MET A 328 -5.94 15.44 -0.29
CA MET A 328 -6.29 15.43 -1.71
C MET A 328 -7.54 16.29 -1.89
N SER A 329 -7.45 17.34 -2.71
CA SER A 329 -8.51 18.34 -2.85
C SER A 329 -9.69 17.89 -3.71
N GLN A 330 -9.50 16.96 -4.66
CA GLN A 330 -10.62 16.37 -5.40
C GLN A 330 -10.33 14.92 -5.83
N MET A 331 -11.30 14.04 -5.60
CA MET A 331 -11.46 12.77 -6.31
C MET A 331 -12.97 12.53 -6.41
N GLU A 332 -13.54 12.81 -7.58
CA GLU A 332 -14.99 12.85 -7.82
C GLU A 332 -15.34 12.15 -9.14
N LEU A 333 -16.34 11.28 -9.12
CA LEU A 333 -17.05 10.81 -10.31
C LEU A 333 -18.41 11.51 -10.34
N ARG A 334 -18.75 12.16 -11.45
CA ARG A 334 -20.08 12.79 -11.64
C ARG A 334 -20.67 12.42 -12.99
N SER A 335 -21.94 12.04 -13.00
CA SER A 335 -22.71 11.88 -14.24
C SER A 335 -22.76 13.20 -15.00
N ALA A 336 -22.60 13.14 -16.32
CA ALA A 336 -22.63 14.30 -17.20
C ALA A 336 -24.05 14.76 -17.55
N ALA A 337 -25.03 13.89 -17.33
CA ALA A 337 -26.45 14.01 -17.63
C ALA A 337 -27.18 12.77 -17.04
N PRO A 338 -28.53 12.74 -17.07
CA PRO A 338 -29.28 11.48 -16.98
C PRO A 338 -28.85 10.46 -18.05
N SER A 339 -29.19 9.19 -17.81
CA SER A 339 -29.03 8.14 -18.81
C SER A 339 -29.99 8.32 -19.99
N ILE A 340 -29.57 7.94 -21.20
CA ILE A 340 -30.36 8.11 -22.44
C ILE A 340 -30.32 6.82 -23.27
N LYS A 341 -31.40 6.49 -24.00
CA LYS A 341 -31.40 5.37 -24.95
C LYS A 341 -30.64 5.73 -26.22
N VAL A 342 -29.55 5.03 -26.49
CA VAL A 342 -28.63 5.33 -27.59
C VAL A 342 -29.30 5.26 -28.97
N ASN A 343 -30.31 4.38 -29.13
CA ASN A 343 -31.08 4.20 -30.36
C ASN A 343 -31.76 5.49 -30.87
N GLU A 344 -31.98 6.48 -30.00
CA GLU A 344 -32.57 7.78 -30.36
C GLU A 344 -31.54 8.71 -31.05
N THR A 345 -30.26 8.33 -31.07
CA THR A 345 -29.14 9.13 -31.60
C THR A 345 -28.33 8.45 -32.72
N GLY A 346 -28.46 7.14 -32.91
CA GLY A 346 -27.79 6.38 -33.99
C GLY A 346 -26.29 6.16 -33.81
N MET A 347 -25.70 6.53 -32.67
CA MET A 347 -24.30 6.24 -32.33
C MET A 347 -24.15 4.83 -31.74
N THR A 348 -22.91 4.35 -31.52
CA THR A 348 -22.69 3.13 -30.71
C THR A 348 -22.67 3.48 -29.22
N PRO A 349 -23.12 2.60 -28.31
CA PRO A 349 -23.21 2.90 -26.88
C PRO A 349 -21.87 3.24 -26.19
N GLU A 350 -20.76 2.80 -26.76
CA GLU A 350 -19.40 3.00 -26.26
C GLU A 350 -18.88 4.41 -26.59
N HIS A 351 -19.30 4.97 -27.72
CA HIS A 351 -18.87 6.29 -28.22
C HIS A 351 -19.89 7.41 -27.96
N PHE A 352 -21.10 7.06 -27.52
CA PHE A 352 -22.14 8.01 -27.12
C PHE A 352 -21.65 8.94 -25.99
N ILE A 353 -22.03 10.21 -26.03
CA ILE A 353 -21.71 11.19 -24.98
C ILE A 353 -23.01 11.90 -24.59
N SER A 354 -23.55 11.57 -23.42
CA SER A 354 -24.62 12.33 -22.80
C SER A 354 -24.02 13.49 -22.00
N THR A 355 -24.36 14.73 -22.32
CA THR A 355 -23.95 15.92 -21.56
C THR A 355 -25.10 16.91 -21.47
N MET A 356 -25.42 17.34 -20.25
CA MET A 356 -26.42 18.37 -19.96
C MET A 356 -25.73 19.61 -19.37
N ASN A 357 -26.29 20.79 -19.57
CA ASN A 357 -25.81 21.99 -18.88
C ASN A 357 -26.08 21.87 -17.38
N ASP A 358 -25.09 22.12 -16.52
CA ASP A 358 -25.19 21.92 -15.07
C ASP A 358 -26.42 22.60 -14.45
N LYS A 359 -26.80 23.81 -14.90
CA LYS A 359 -27.98 24.53 -14.40
C LYS A 359 -29.29 23.86 -14.80
N LEU A 360 -29.36 23.28 -16.01
CA LEU A 360 -30.52 22.47 -16.41
C LEU A 360 -30.58 21.16 -15.63
N TYR A 361 -29.42 20.56 -15.37
CA TYR A 361 -29.32 19.33 -14.61
C TYR A 361 -29.78 19.53 -13.17
N GLU A 362 -29.24 20.54 -12.49
CA GLU A 362 -29.66 20.98 -11.16
C GLU A 362 -31.16 21.29 -11.06
N ASN A 363 -31.74 21.90 -12.10
CA ASN A 363 -33.18 22.15 -12.16
C ASN A 363 -33.99 20.86 -12.30
N LEU A 364 -33.50 19.86 -13.05
CA LEU A 364 -34.11 18.53 -13.13
C LEU A 364 -34.09 17.83 -11.76
N LEU A 365 -32.96 17.86 -11.04
CA LEU A 365 -32.86 17.28 -9.68
C LEU A 365 -33.86 17.93 -8.70
N LYS A 366 -34.09 19.23 -8.84
CA LYS A 366 -35.04 20.00 -8.02
C LYS A 366 -36.50 19.80 -8.40
N SER A 367 -36.79 19.19 -9.56
CA SER A 367 -38.17 18.91 -9.99
C SER A 367 -38.77 17.65 -9.33
N PHE A 368 -37.94 16.78 -8.74
CA PHE A 368 -38.40 15.58 -8.03
C PHE A 368 -39.18 15.93 -6.77
N SER A 369 -40.49 15.71 -6.83
CA SER A 369 -41.40 15.86 -5.67
C SER A 369 -41.30 14.62 -4.78
N TRP A 370 -40.19 14.52 -4.04
CA TRP A 370 -39.89 13.40 -3.14
C TRP A 370 -41.05 13.08 -2.19
N MET A 371 -41.37 11.78 -2.06
CA MET A 371 -42.46 11.27 -1.23
C MET A 371 -41.93 10.35 -0.12
N GLY A 372 -42.59 10.42 1.03
CA GLY A 372 -42.31 9.63 2.23
C GLY A 372 -42.67 10.44 3.47
N GLU A 373 -43.14 9.77 4.53
CA GLU A 373 -43.49 10.44 5.79
C GLU A 373 -42.25 10.94 6.56
N ASN A 374 -41.07 10.39 6.25
CA ASN A 374 -39.79 10.71 6.86
C ASN A 374 -38.72 10.91 5.76
N ILE A 375 -38.81 12.02 5.01
CA ILE A 375 -37.76 12.41 4.06
C ILE A 375 -36.56 12.94 4.86
N LEU A 376 -35.53 12.12 4.99
CA LEU A 376 -34.31 12.48 5.72
C LEU A 376 -33.53 13.59 4.98
N ASN A 377 -32.88 14.45 5.76
CA ASN A 377 -31.87 15.37 5.24
C ASN A 377 -30.52 14.65 5.05
N GLU A 378 -29.60 15.30 4.31
CA GLU A 378 -28.32 14.67 3.94
C GLU A 378 -27.45 14.34 5.15
N LYS A 379 -27.46 15.18 6.20
CA LYS A 379 -26.71 14.91 7.43
C LYS A 379 -27.25 13.68 8.16
N GLU A 380 -28.57 13.56 8.34
CA GLU A 380 -29.20 12.39 8.98
C GLU A 380 -28.88 11.10 8.23
N VAL A 381 -28.83 11.16 6.91
CA VAL A 381 -28.38 10.08 6.03
C VAL A 381 -26.93 9.70 6.27
N PHE A 382 -26.00 10.67 6.31
CA PHE A 382 -24.60 10.37 6.59
C PHE A 382 -24.36 9.89 8.02
N ASP A 383 -25.09 10.41 9.02
CA ASP A 383 -25.10 9.93 10.41
C ASP A 383 -25.57 8.46 10.50
N LEU A 384 -26.51 8.04 9.63
CA LEU A 384 -26.98 6.65 9.54
C LEU A 384 -25.97 5.74 8.85
N LEU A 385 -25.31 6.22 7.79
CA LEU A 385 -24.24 5.48 7.09
C LEU A 385 -23.01 5.29 8.00
N GLU A 386 -22.60 6.33 8.73
CA GLU A 386 -21.48 6.29 9.67
C GLU A 386 -21.71 5.28 10.80
N ARG A 387 -22.87 5.34 11.47
CA ARG A 387 -23.24 4.37 12.53
C ARG A 387 -23.25 2.92 12.06
N LYS A 388 -23.48 2.65 10.76
CA LYS A 388 -23.44 1.30 10.21
C LYS A 388 -22.01 0.74 10.10
N PHE A 389 -21.01 1.60 9.95
CA PHE A 389 -19.59 1.23 10.01
C PHE A 389 -19.03 1.24 11.44
N TYR A 390 -19.52 2.15 12.28
CA TYR A 390 -19.02 2.37 13.65
C TYR A 390 -20.14 2.22 14.69
N PRO A 391 -20.37 1.01 15.25
CA PRO A 391 -21.37 0.81 16.32
C PRO A 391 -21.16 1.69 17.55
N PHE A 392 -19.93 2.14 17.83
CA PHE A 392 -19.67 3.08 18.93
C PHE A 392 -20.31 4.47 18.72
N LYS A 393 -20.65 4.85 17.48
CA LYS A 393 -21.41 6.09 17.15
C LYS A 393 -22.90 5.99 17.50
N GLU A 394 -23.38 4.85 18.01
CA GLU A 394 -24.71 4.78 18.67
C GLU A 394 -24.73 5.54 20.01
N ILE A 395 -23.56 5.77 20.62
CA ILE A 395 -23.42 6.58 21.84
C ILE A 395 -23.40 8.07 21.46
N PRO A 396 -24.24 8.93 22.06
CA PRO A 396 -24.18 10.38 21.83
C PRO A 396 -22.87 10.98 22.31
N TYR A 397 -22.12 11.59 21.39
CA TYR A 397 -20.92 12.37 21.71
C TYR A 397 -21.32 13.82 22.06
N TYR A 398 -20.79 14.30 23.18
CA TYR A 398 -20.94 15.68 23.65
C TYR A 398 -19.59 16.38 23.63
N GLU A 399 -19.57 17.69 23.35
CA GLU A 399 -18.37 18.48 23.60
C GLU A 399 -17.96 18.41 25.07
N TYR A 400 -16.66 18.54 25.37
CA TYR A 400 -16.12 18.34 26.71
C TYR A 400 -16.92 19.05 27.81
N ARG A 401 -17.30 20.33 27.63
CA ARG A 401 -18.11 21.08 28.61
C ARG A 401 -19.56 20.59 28.72
N GLN A 402 -20.18 20.25 27.59
CA GLN A 402 -21.56 19.75 27.52
C GLN A 402 -21.68 18.38 28.24
N ALA A 403 -20.63 17.56 28.20
CA ALA A 403 -20.58 16.29 28.92
C ALA A 403 -20.70 16.46 30.44
N PHE A 404 -20.09 17.49 31.05
CA PHE A 404 -20.26 17.78 32.48
C PHE A 404 -21.68 18.24 32.81
N GLN A 405 -22.25 19.13 32.00
CA GLN A 405 -23.64 19.58 32.17
C GLN A 405 -24.62 18.40 32.07
N LYS A 406 -24.43 17.49 31.10
CA LYS A 406 -25.29 16.31 30.95
C LYS A 406 -25.10 15.28 32.07
N ALA A 407 -23.89 15.16 32.61
CA ALA A 407 -23.62 14.32 33.77
C ALA A 407 -24.32 14.85 35.03
N GLU A 408 -24.28 16.16 35.27
CA GLU A 408 -24.99 16.84 36.36
C GLU A 408 -26.51 16.71 36.20
N GLU A 409 -27.08 17.08 35.05
CA GLU A 409 -28.51 16.94 34.74
C GLU A 409 -29.06 15.53 34.93
N THR A 410 -28.25 14.50 34.65
CA THR A 410 -28.68 13.09 34.73
C THR A 410 -28.22 12.37 35.99
N ASN A 411 -27.56 13.07 36.92
CA ASN A 411 -26.94 12.53 38.13
C ASN A 411 -26.06 11.30 37.85
N LYS A 412 -25.13 11.42 36.90
CA LYS A 412 -24.20 10.36 36.47
C LYS A 412 -22.75 10.76 36.68
N LEU A 413 -21.90 9.76 36.89
CA LEU A 413 -20.45 9.93 36.90
C LEU A 413 -19.92 10.02 35.46
N ILE A 414 -18.85 10.79 35.27
CA ILE A 414 -18.12 10.89 34.00
C ILE A 414 -16.99 9.86 34.01
N HIS A 415 -16.88 9.09 32.93
CA HIS A 415 -15.74 8.22 32.68
C HIS A 415 -14.97 8.74 31.46
N THR A 416 -13.72 9.15 31.66
CA THR A 416 -12.88 9.74 30.60
C THR A 416 -11.96 8.67 30.02
N ILE A 417 -12.07 8.43 28.72
CA ILE A 417 -11.14 7.61 27.95
C ILE A 417 -10.29 8.56 27.09
N VAL A 418 -8.96 8.41 27.15
CA VAL A 418 -8.02 9.15 26.29
C VAL A 418 -7.54 8.20 25.20
N LEU A 419 -7.66 8.62 23.94
CA LEU A 419 -7.27 7.85 22.76
C LEU A 419 -6.19 8.61 21.98
N TRP A 420 -5.26 7.85 21.39
CA TRP A 420 -4.17 8.37 20.57
C TRP A 420 -4.49 8.12 19.08
N GLY A 421 -5.60 8.71 18.63
CA GLY A 421 -6.12 8.53 17.27
C GLY A 421 -7.48 9.23 17.09
N ALA A 422 -7.92 9.35 15.85
CA ALA A 422 -9.24 9.86 15.51
C ALA A 422 -10.36 8.88 15.89
N LEU A 423 -11.60 9.38 16.04
CA LEU A 423 -12.81 8.56 16.19
C LEU A 423 -13.73 8.71 14.95
N ASP A 424 -13.14 9.07 13.82
CA ASP A 424 -13.79 9.47 12.59
C ASP A 424 -12.81 9.34 11.41
N ASP A 425 -13.35 9.24 10.18
CA ASP A 425 -12.61 9.10 8.92
C ASP A 425 -11.65 10.28 8.63
N GLN A 426 -10.47 10.33 9.25
CA GLN A 426 -9.40 11.30 8.90
C GLN A 426 -8.42 10.66 7.92
N SER A 427 -8.11 9.40 8.18
CA SER A 427 -7.72 8.36 7.21
C SER A 427 -8.40 7.04 7.63
N CYS A 428 -8.22 5.94 6.89
CA CYS A 428 -8.87 4.65 7.19
C CYS A 428 -8.12 3.84 8.25
#